data_AF-A0A246HN25-F1
#
_entry.id   AF-A0A246HN25-F1
#
_cell.length_a   1.000
_cell.length_b   1.000
_cell.length_c   1.000
_cell.angle_alpha   90.00
_cell.angle_beta   90.00
_cell.angle_gamma   90.00
#
_symmetry.space_group_name_H-M   'P 1'
#
loop_
_entity.id
_entity.type
_entity.pdbx_description
1 polymer ?
#
loop_
_entity_poly.entity_id
_entity_poly.type
_entity_poly.pdbx_seq_one_letter_code
_entity_poly.pdbx_strand_id
1 'polypeptide(L)'
;MRIACFVVLLLAAGAAETSEPVNTSIARPYYECIRSSAVRYAKKAEETAAVIQAAEASCQEMRDDLLAEIIANIIIRGSPGDAEDGGKRILSHLESEWRPHVVLAILEAR
;
A
#
# COMPACT_ATOMS: atom_id res chain seq x y z
N MET A 1 5.69 37.30 41.04
CA MET A 1 6.52 36.09 41.32
C MET A 1 5.99 35.00 40.39
N ARG A 2 6.77 34.60 39.36
CA ARG A 2 7.38 33.25 39.19
C ARG A 2 6.31 32.14 39.05
N ILE A 3 6.20 31.25 38.05
CA ILE A 3 7.05 30.65 36.99
C ILE A 3 6.04 29.88 36.09
N ALA A 4 5.88 30.19 34.80
CA ALA A 4 6.31 29.42 33.61
C ALA A 4 6.16 27.87 33.62
N CYS A 5 5.83 27.33 32.43
CA CYS A 5 5.95 25.93 31.98
C CYS A 5 4.80 24.97 32.41
N PHE A 6 4.24 24.08 31.59
CA PHE A 6 4.64 23.48 30.32
C PHE A 6 3.40 22.72 29.77
N VAL A 7 3.23 22.65 28.44
CA VAL A 7 2.80 21.48 27.64
C VAL A 7 1.56 20.72 28.16
N VAL A 8 0.42 20.70 27.46
CA VAL A 8 0.19 19.74 26.37
C VAL A 8 -0.74 20.36 25.31
N LEU A 9 -0.16 20.77 24.16
CA LEU A 9 -0.91 20.77 22.91
C LEU A 9 -1.12 19.30 22.55
N LEU A 10 -2.32 18.77 22.83
CA LEU A 10 -2.71 17.47 22.32
C LEU A 10 -2.90 17.64 20.80
N LEU A 11 -1.98 17.03 20.06
CA LEU A 11 -2.10 16.78 18.64
C LEU A 11 -3.44 16.11 18.36
N ALA A 12 -4.40 16.86 17.83
CA ALA A 12 -5.49 16.30 17.04
C ALA A 12 -4.94 16.06 15.62
N ALA A 13 -4.04 15.10 15.50
CA ALA A 13 -3.56 14.59 14.23
C ALA A 13 -3.96 13.13 14.13
N GLY A 14 -4.74 12.80 13.11
CA GLY A 14 -4.87 11.43 12.63
C GLY A 14 -6.03 10.65 13.25
N ALA A 15 -7.20 10.79 12.66
CA ALA A 15 -8.04 9.65 12.31
C ALA A 15 -9.07 10.16 11.31
N ALA A 16 -8.60 10.47 10.10
CA ALA A 16 -9.47 10.35 8.96
C ALA A 16 -9.80 8.86 8.86
N GLU A 17 -10.95 8.46 9.39
CA GLU A 17 -11.59 7.18 9.13
C GLU A 17 -12.05 7.17 7.66
N THR A 18 -11.09 7.25 6.74
CA THR A 18 -11.33 6.83 5.37
C THR A 18 -11.24 5.33 5.40
N SER A 19 -12.41 4.69 5.35
CA SER A 19 -12.62 3.34 4.83
C SER A 19 -11.37 2.85 4.09
N GLU A 20 -10.50 2.10 4.79
CA GLU A 20 -9.39 1.42 4.13
C GLU A 20 -10.02 0.19 3.49
N PRO A 21 -10.27 0.16 2.17
CA PRO A 21 -10.40 -1.13 1.54
C PRO A 21 -9.04 -1.81 1.73
N VAL A 22 -9.04 -3.14 1.81
CA VAL A 22 -7.84 -3.96 1.65
C VAL A 22 -6.94 -4.22 2.87
N ASN A 23 -7.54 -4.59 4.00
CA ASN A 23 -6.85 -5.36 5.03
C ASN A 23 -7.22 -6.84 4.97
N THR A 24 -6.94 -7.52 3.84
CA THR A 24 -6.75 -8.97 3.92
C THR A 24 -5.33 -9.18 4.43
N SER A 25 -5.12 -9.99 5.48
CA SER A 25 -3.81 -10.10 6.15
C SER A 25 -2.66 -10.46 5.20
N ILE A 26 -2.99 -11.08 4.07
CA ILE A 26 -2.08 -11.55 3.03
C ILE A 26 -1.58 -10.38 2.17
N ALA A 27 -2.42 -9.37 1.92
CA ALA A 27 -2.12 -8.27 0.99
C ALA A 27 -1.38 -7.10 1.66
N ARG A 28 -1.46 -7.01 2.98
CA ARG A 28 -0.89 -5.92 3.79
C ARG A 28 0.62 -5.70 3.60
N PRO A 29 1.50 -6.74 3.60
CA PRO A 29 2.94 -6.52 3.46
C PRO A 29 3.30 -5.79 2.17
N TYR A 30 2.71 -6.20 1.04
CA TYR A 30 2.94 -5.55 -0.24
C TYR A 30 2.41 -4.10 -0.25
N TYR A 31 1.21 -3.86 0.28
CA TYR A 31 0.63 -2.53 0.39
C TYR A 31 1.49 -1.56 1.24
N GLU A 32 1.95 -2.02 2.40
CA GLU A 32 2.79 -1.22 3.28
C GLU A 32 4.14 -0.88 2.61
N CYS A 33 4.72 -1.84 1.88
CA CYS A 33 5.91 -1.58 1.09
C CYS A 33 5.66 -0.51 0.03
N ILE A 34 4.66 -0.67 -0.83
CA ILE A 34 4.46 0.25 -1.95
C ILE A 34 4.15 1.65 -1.45
N ARG A 35 3.36 1.79 -0.38
CA ARG A 35 3.09 3.08 0.26
C ARG A 35 4.35 3.72 0.82
N SER A 36 5.14 2.98 1.59
CA SER A 36 6.38 3.48 2.22
C SER A 36 7.44 3.86 1.19
N SER A 37 7.64 3.02 0.17
CA SER A 37 8.56 3.28 -0.93
C SER A 37 8.10 4.47 -1.77
N ALA A 38 6.81 4.60 -2.06
CA ALA A 38 6.27 5.74 -2.79
C ALA A 38 6.53 7.06 -2.05
N VAL A 39 6.30 7.12 -0.74
CA VAL A 39 6.65 8.30 0.09
C VAL A 39 8.15 8.60 0.05
N ARG A 40 9.00 7.57 0.08
CA ARG A 40 10.46 7.72 0.01
C ARG A 40 10.91 8.31 -1.33
N TYR A 41 10.33 7.83 -2.44
CA TYR A 41 10.68 8.28 -3.79
C TYR A 41 10.03 9.61 -4.16
N ALA A 42 8.87 9.97 -3.58
CA ALA A 42 8.19 11.24 -3.79
C ALA A 42 9.07 12.46 -3.52
N LYS A 43 10.00 12.34 -2.55
CA LYS A 43 10.96 13.40 -2.21
C LYS A 43 12.06 13.63 -3.25
N LYS A 44 12.20 12.74 -4.23
CA LYS A 44 13.32 12.70 -5.19
C LYS A 44 12.89 12.84 -6.65
N ALA A 45 11.61 12.66 -6.96
CA ALA A 45 11.10 12.68 -8.32
C ALA A 45 9.86 13.57 -8.44
N GLU A 46 9.84 14.42 -9.46
CA GLU A 46 8.76 15.38 -9.72
C GLU A 46 7.52 14.72 -10.32
N GLU A 47 7.69 13.63 -11.07
CA GLU A 47 6.60 12.92 -11.74
C GLU A 47 6.05 11.78 -10.86
N THR A 48 4.75 11.81 -10.59
CA THR A 48 4.06 10.76 -9.80
C THR A 48 4.20 9.38 -10.44
N ALA A 49 4.19 9.30 -11.77
CA ALA A 49 4.36 8.04 -12.49
C ALA A 49 5.73 7.39 -12.22
N ALA A 50 6.81 8.17 -12.23
CA ALA A 50 8.15 7.69 -11.93
C ALA A 50 8.28 7.21 -10.47
N VAL A 51 7.60 7.88 -9.53
CA VAL A 51 7.56 7.48 -8.12
C VAL A 51 6.84 6.12 -7.96
N ILE A 52 5.70 5.94 -8.63
CA ILE A 52 4.95 4.68 -8.58
C ILE A 52 5.78 3.53 -9.15
N GLN A 53 6.39 3.71 -10.33
CA GLN A 53 7.22 2.67 -10.94
C GLN A 53 8.40 2.28 -10.05
N ALA A 54 9.09 3.25 -9.44
CA ALA A 54 10.19 2.98 -8.53
C ALA A 54 9.73 2.24 -7.27
N ALA A 55 8.56 2.60 -6.73
CA ALA A 55 7.96 1.91 -5.60
C ALA A 55 7.56 0.47 -5.94
N GLU A 56 6.85 0.25 -7.05
CA GLU A 56 6.47 -1.08 -7.55
C GLU A 56 7.71 -1.96 -7.73
N ALA A 57 8.75 -1.44 -8.41
CA ALA A 57 10.00 -2.17 -8.61
C ALA A 57 10.70 -2.55 -7.29
N SER A 58 10.67 -1.66 -6.30
CA SER A 58 11.27 -1.93 -4.98
C SER A 58 10.52 -2.97 -4.16
N CYS A 59 9.25 -3.24 -4.49
CA CYS A 59 8.35 -4.12 -3.75
C CYS A 59 7.98 -5.40 -4.53
N GLN A 60 8.73 -5.72 -5.59
CA GLN A 60 8.41 -6.83 -6.50
C GLN A 60 8.37 -8.19 -5.79
N GLU A 61 9.28 -8.47 -4.86
CA GLU A 61 9.29 -9.74 -4.12
C GLU A 61 7.99 -9.97 -3.33
N MET A 62 7.54 -8.96 -2.57
CA MET A 62 6.26 -9.02 -1.84
C MET A 62 5.05 -9.12 -2.77
N ARG A 63 5.15 -8.54 -3.97
CA ARG A 63 4.12 -8.66 -5.00
C ARG A 63 4.01 -10.10 -5.51
N ASP A 64 5.15 -10.73 -5.75
CA ASP A 64 5.24 -12.12 -6.23
C ASP A 64 4.76 -13.10 -5.14
N ASP A 65 5.13 -12.86 -3.87
CA ASP A 65 4.63 -13.64 -2.72
C ASP A 65 3.11 -13.52 -2.58
N LEU A 66 2.58 -12.30 -2.67
CA LEU A 66 1.14 -12.07 -2.65
C LEU A 66 0.43 -12.82 -3.79
N LEU A 67 0.99 -12.79 -5.00
CA LEU A 67 0.44 -13.54 -6.13
C LEU A 67 0.44 -15.04 -5.86
N ALA A 68 1.53 -15.59 -5.34
CA ALA A 68 1.65 -17.00 -5.01
C ALA A 68 0.61 -17.42 -3.95
N GLU A 69 0.41 -16.61 -2.92
CA GLU A 69 -0.59 -16.84 -1.87
C GLU A 69 -2.03 -16.79 -2.42
N ILE A 70 -2.33 -15.84 -3.30
CA ILE A 70 -3.64 -15.77 -3.97
C ILE A 70 -3.87 -17.03 -4.80
N ILE A 71 -2.89 -17.45 -5.60
CA ILE A 71 -2.97 -18.65 -6.45
C ILE A 71 -3.16 -19.90 -5.59
N ALA A 72 -2.38 -20.06 -4.51
CA ALA A 72 -2.51 -21.18 -3.59
C ALA A 72 -3.93 -21.25 -2.99
N ASN A 73 -4.49 -20.10 -2.60
CA ASN A 73 -5.87 -20.03 -2.09
C ASN A 73 -6.92 -20.41 -3.14
N ILE A 74 -6.73 -20.06 -4.42
CA ILE A 74 -7.63 -20.47 -5.51
C ILE A 74 -7.57 -21.98 -5.72
N ILE A 75 -6.37 -22.57 -5.72
CA ILE A 75 -6.16 -24.02 -5.89
C ILE A 75 -6.84 -24.79 -4.76
N ILE A 76 -6.65 -24.37 -3.50
CA ILE A 76 -7.28 -25.00 -2.33
C ILE A 76 -8.81 -24.98 -2.43
N ARG A 77 -9.38 -23.93 -3.04
CA ARG A 77 -10.83 -23.80 -3.25
C ARG A 77 -11.36 -24.61 -4.45
N GLY A 78 -10.52 -25.38 -5.13
CA GLY A 78 -10.93 -26.36 -6.14
C GLY A 78 -10.93 -25.87 -7.59
N SER A 79 -10.28 -24.74 -7.91
CA SER A 79 -10.22 -24.18 -9.27
C SER A 79 -8.78 -24.12 -9.85
N PRO A 80 -8.08 -25.25 -10.01
CA PRO A 80 -6.67 -25.25 -10.42
C PRO A 80 -6.44 -24.84 -11.88
N GLY A 81 -7.40 -25.09 -12.78
CA GLY A 81 -7.22 -24.88 -14.23
C GLY A 81 -6.97 -23.42 -14.63
N ASP A 82 -7.56 -22.48 -13.90
CA ASP A 82 -7.45 -21.03 -14.16
C ASP A 82 -6.83 -20.27 -12.97
N ALA A 83 -6.11 -20.96 -12.08
CA ALA A 83 -5.67 -20.37 -10.82
C ALA A 83 -4.68 -19.22 -11.03
N GLU A 84 -3.75 -19.35 -11.98
CA GLU A 84 -2.77 -18.32 -12.29
C GLU A 84 -3.44 -17.05 -12.84
N ASP A 85 -4.30 -17.20 -13.85
CA ASP A 85 -5.04 -16.07 -14.44
C ASP A 85 -6.02 -15.45 -13.46
N GLY A 86 -6.69 -16.27 -12.64
CA GLY A 86 -7.53 -15.82 -11.54
C GLY A 86 -6.74 -15.01 -10.51
N GLY A 87 -5.56 -15.49 -10.14
CA GLY A 87 -4.67 -14.81 -9.19
C GLY A 87 -4.20 -13.47 -9.71
N LYS A 88 -3.78 -13.40 -10.98
CA LYS A 88 -3.39 -12.14 -11.65
C LYS A 88 -4.55 -11.14 -11.71
N ARG A 89 -5.78 -11.60 -12.00
CA ARG A 89 -6.97 -10.73 -11.99
C ARG A 89 -7.27 -10.16 -10.60
N ILE A 90 -7.19 -10.99 -9.56
CA ILE A 90 -7.42 -10.54 -8.17
C ILE A 90 -6.33 -9.55 -7.76
N LEU A 91 -5.06 -9.86 -8.01
CA LEU A 91 -3.95 -8.95 -7.71
C LEU A 91 -4.13 -7.59 -8.41
N SER A 92 -4.47 -7.59 -9.70
CA SER A 92 -4.69 -6.36 -10.45
C SER A 92 -5.86 -5.54 -9.90
N HIS A 93 -6.93 -6.21 -9.45
CA HIS A 93 -8.05 -5.54 -8.80
C HIS A 93 -7.62 -4.86 -7.49
N LEU A 94 -6.88 -5.57 -6.63
CA LEU A 94 -6.34 -5.01 -5.38
C LEU A 94 -5.43 -3.82 -5.64
N GLU A 95 -4.51 -3.93 -6.60
CA GLU A 95 -3.62 -2.83 -7.01
C GLU A 95 -4.39 -1.61 -7.51
N SER A 96 -5.49 -1.83 -8.23
CA SER A 96 -6.38 -0.75 -8.67
C SER A 96 -7.09 -0.06 -7.50
N GLU A 97 -7.52 -0.81 -6.48
CA GLU A 97 -8.16 -0.25 -5.28
C GLU A 97 -7.17 0.57 -4.43
N TRP A 98 -5.91 0.13 -4.34
CA TRP A 98 -4.87 0.83 -3.59
C TRP A 98 -4.33 2.08 -4.26
N ARG A 99 -4.35 2.13 -5.59
CA ARG A 99 -3.68 3.17 -6.37
C ARG A 99 -4.04 4.60 -5.94
N PRO A 100 -5.31 4.96 -5.67
CA PRO A 100 -5.66 6.29 -5.15
C PRO A 100 -4.96 6.63 -3.82
N HIS A 101 -4.84 5.66 -2.91
CA HIS A 101 -4.19 5.85 -1.61
C HIS A 101 -2.68 6.04 -1.75
N VAL A 102 -2.05 5.29 -2.66
CA VAL A 102 -0.63 5.47 -2.98
C VAL A 102 -0.38 6.85 -3.60
N VAL A 103 -1.23 7.27 -4.54
CA VAL A 103 -1.15 8.62 -5.15
C VAL A 103 -1.31 9.71 -4.10
N LEU A 104 -2.29 9.59 -3.20
CA LEU A 104 -2.48 10.54 -2.12
C LEU A 104 -1.23 10.64 -1.23
N ALA A 105 -0.67 9.50 -0.82
CA ALA A 105 0.55 9.47 -0.01
C ALA A 105 1.75 10.12 -0.72
N ILE A 106 1.85 9.99 -2.04
CA ILE A 106 2.89 10.67 -2.84
C ILE A 106 2.68 12.19 -2.80
N LEU A 107 1.45 12.66 -2.99
CA LEU A 107 1.13 14.09 -3.01
C LEU A 107 1.37 14.74 -1.64
N GLU A 108 1.04 14.05 -0.55
CA GLU A 108 1.26 14.52 0.82
C GLU A 108 2.74 14.54 1.24
N ALA A 109 3.59 13.74 0.58
CA ALA A 109 5.01 13.62 0.90
C ALA A 109 5.91 14.66 0.22
N ARG A 110 5.35 15.48 -0.67
CA ARG A 110 6.03 16.55 -1.41
C ARG A 110 6.00 17.86 -0.62
#